data_AF-A0A3B9GN97-F1
#
_entry.id   AF-A0A3B9GN97-F1
#
_cell.length_a   1.000
_cell.length_b   1.000
_cell.length_c   1.000
_cell.angle_alpha   90.00
_cell.angle_beta   90.00
_cell.angle_gamma   90.00
#
_symmetry.space_group_name_H-M   'P 1'
#
loop_
_entity.id
_entity.type
_entity.pdbx_description
1 polymer ?
#
loop_
_entity_poly.entity_id
_entity_poly.type
_entity_poly.pdbx_seq_one_letter_code
_entity_poly.pdbx_strand_id
1 'polypeptide(L)'
;RHQKERIVFPLPYERDGKMTYVKPEQWRYNAMYTRQEFYTVFFENESSLDLEKSKDVDRVTVEYVDMIDERVKDYFFSREENQWKLRKMREYGLDEYHERDFILFFDRFVSDSLYQISHVASKIEISMPDPEDDIETLTGMIEAEQWPSFRPELPHEYYYNINYGQKMENKKYRVVALEGSSNGFLSLLFFRQKGYGEWMLYKMKN
;
A
#
# COMPACT_ATOMS: atom_id res chain seq x y z
N ARG A 1 -15.55 17.36 13.41
CA ARG A 1 -16.57 16.85 14.35
C ARG A 1 -16.78 15.35 14.16
N HIS A 2 -17.16 14.90 12.96
CA HIS A 2 -17.41 13.47 12.64
C HIS A 2 -16.24 12.51 12.88
N GLN A 3 -14.99 12.92 12.65
CA GLN A 3 -13.85 12.03 12.90
C GLN A 3 -13.71 11.67 14.39
N LYS A 4 -13.91 12.64 15.31
CA LYS A 4 -13.77 12.39 16.76
C LYS A 4 -14.81 11.38 17.28
N GLU A 5 -16.00 11.33 16.67
CA GLU A 5 -17.05 10.37 17.01
C GLU A 5 -16.69 8.93 16.61
N ARG A 6 -15.71 8.76 15.72
CA ARG A 6 -15.17 7.47 15.26
C ARG A 6 -13.83 7.12 15.91
N ILE A 7 -13.47 7.77 17.00
CA ILE A 7 -12.25 7.49 17.76
C ILE A 7 -12.64 7.13 19.19
N VAL A 8 -12.06 6.05 19.70
CA VAL A 8 -12.22 5.67 21.11
C VAL A 8 -11.20 6.45 21.94
N PHE A 9 -11.70 7.37 22.77
CA PHE A 9 -10.88 8.19 23.66
C PHE A 9 -10.92 7.70 25.12
N PRO A 10 -9.86 7.94 25.92
CA PRO A 10 -8.57 8.51 25.50
C PRO A 10 -7.81 7.50 24.62
N LEU A 11 -7.34 7.95 23.46
CA LEU A 11 -6.82 7.07 22.40
C LEU A 11 -5.40 6.61 22.78
N PRO A 12 -5.16 5.31 22.99
CA PRO A 12 -3.83 4.77 23.21
C PRO A 12 -2.91 5.12 22.04
N TYR A 13 -1.74 5.66 22.37
CA TYR A 13 -0.71 6.02 21.41
C TYR A 13 0.64 5.55 21.94
N GLU A 14 1.15 4.50 21.31
CA GLU A 14 2.46 3.94 21.57
C GLU A 14 3.49 4.60 20.64
N ARG A 15 4.58 5.13 21.20
CA ARG A 15 5.69 5.66 20.42
C ARG A 15 6.99 5.09 20.95
N ASP A 16 7.72 4.37 20.12
CA ASP A 16 9.04 3.78 20.46
C ASP A 16 8.97 2.95 21.76
N GLY A 17 7.94 2.09 21.85
CA GLY A 17 7.65 1.25 23.02
C GLY A 17 7.04 1.97 24.22
N LYS A 18 6.94 3.31 24.21
CA LYS A 18 6.34 4.09 25.30
C LYS A 18 4.86 4.37 25.05
N MET A 19 4.01 3.92 25.98
CA MET A 19 2.57 4.17 25.91
C MET A 19 2.20 5.56 26.45
N THR A 20 1.38 6.27 25.68
CA THR A 20 0.72 7.52 26.07
C THR A 20 -0.75 7.48 25.64
N TYR A 21 -1.51 8.54 25.94
CA TYR A 21 -2.93 8.61 25.61
C TYR A 21 -3.30 10.00 25.08
N VAL A 22 -3.92 10.04 23.91
CA VAL A 22 -4.42 11.27 23.30
C VAL A 22 -5.83 11.54 23.80
N LYS A 23 -6.06 12.72 24.39
CA LYS A 23 -7.39 13.17 24.81
C LYS A 23 -8.16 13.78 23.63
N PRO A 24 -9.51 13.86 23.68
CA PRO A 24 -10.31 14.46 22.62
C PRO A 24 -9.88 15.88 22.23
N GLU A 25 -9.42 16.69 23.18
CA GLU A 25 -9.00 18.09 22.97
C GLU A 25 -7.64 18.17 22.26
N GLN A 26 -6.81 17.14 22.39
CA GLN A 26 -5.49 17.03 21.78
C GLN A 26 -5.55 16.47 20.34
N TRP A 27 -6.68 15.86 19.95
CA TRP A 27 -6.85 15.31 18.61
C TRP A 27 -6.88 16.41 17.54
N ARG A 28 -5.94 16.30 16.60
CA ARG A 28 -5.90 17.09 15.36
C ARG A 28 -6.47 16.25 14.22
N TYR A 29 -7.28 16.88 13.38
CA TYR A 29 -7.85 16.20 12.21
C TYR A 29 -6.74 15.62 11.33
N ASN A 30 -6.91 14.37 10.93
CA ASN A 30 -6.01 13.65 10.05
C ASN A 30 -6.79 13.15 8.83
N ALA A 31 -6.41 13.60 7.64
CA ALA A 31 -7.08 13.18 6.40
C ALA A 31 -6.60 11.81 5.90
N MET A 32 -5.50 11.27 6.44
CA MET A 32 -4.84 10.07 5.95
C MET A 32 -4.61 10.15 4.44
N TYR A 33 -4.75 9.03 3.72
CA TYR A 33 -4.59 8.94 2.27
C TYR A 33 -5.65 9.70 1.46
N THR A 34 -6.74 10.20 2.07
CA THR A 34 -7.85 10.83 1.32
C THR A 34 -7.49 12.14 0.61
N ARG A 35 -6.31 12.70 0.88
CA ARG A 35 -5.77 13.87 0.16
C ARG A 35 -4.80 13.50 -0.96
N GLN A 36 -4.45 12.22 -1.08
CA GLN A 36 -3.59 11.74 -2.16
C GLN A 36 -4.45 11.30 -3.34
N GLU A 37 -3.92 11.42 -4.55
CA GLU A 37 -4.60 10.96 -5.77
C GLU A 37 -4.77 9.45 -5.75
N PHE A 38 -3.77 8.73 -5.25
CA PHE A 38 -3.79 7.28 -5.05
C PHE A 38 -3.05 6.89 -3.76
N TYR A 39 -3.33 5.69 -3.26
CA TYR A 39 -2.61 5.02 -2.17
C TYR A 39 -2.16 3.62 -2.61
N THR A 40 -1.30 2.99 -1.80
CA THR A 40 -0.83 1.63 -2.07
C THR A 40 -1.49 0.62 -1.15
N VAL A 41 -1.64 -0.62 -1.61
CA VAL A 41 -1.87 -1.78 -0.74
C VAL A 41 -0.94 -2.90 -1.16
N PHE A 42 -0.23 -3.48 -0.19
CA PHE A 42 0.69 -4.59 -0.42
C PHE A 42 0.02 -5.91 -0.11
N PHE A 43 0.13 -6.82 -1.07
CA PHE A 43 -0.33 -8.19 -0.98
C PHE A 43 0.78 -9.17 -1.38
N GLU A 44 0.65 -10.42 -0.96
CA GLU A 44 1.51 -11.49 -1.47
C GLU A 44 1.10 -11.93 -2.88
N ASN A 45 -0.21 -11.91 -3.17
CA ASN A 45 -0.81 -12.40 -4.40
C ASN A 45 -2.13 -11.68 -4.71
N GLU A 46 -2.59 -11.78 -5.97
CA GLU A 46 -3.79 -11.09 -6.46
C GLU A 46 -5.07 -11.53 -5.75
N SER A 47 -5.23 -12.81 -5.38
CA SER A 47 -6.42 -13.28 -4.67
C SER A 47 -6.62 -12.62 -3.29
N SER A 48 -5.58 -11.99 -2.73
CA SER A 48 -5.69 -11.27 -1.46
C SER A 48 -6.45 -9.96 -1.59
N LEU A 49 -6.67 -9.44 -2.80
CA LEU A 49 -7.51 -8.25 -3.02
C LEU A 49 -8.97 -8.48 -2.60
N ASP A 50 -9.46 -9.73 -2.60
CA ASP A 50 -10.82 -10.05 -2.17
C ASP A 50 -11.09 -9.67 -0.70
N LEU A 51 -10.03 -9.52 0.11
CA LEU A 51 -10.13 -9.07 1.50
C LEU A 51 -10.65 -7.64 1.63
N GLU A 52 -10.33 -6.77 0.67
CA GLU A 52 -10.79 -5.37 0.65
C GLU A 52 -12.33 -5.29 0.64
N LYS A 53 -12.96 -6.23 -0.07
CA LYS A 53 -14.42 -6.33 -0.25
C LYS A 53 -15.09 -7.28 0.76
N SER A 54 -14.30 -7.97 1.58
CA SER A 54 -14.79 -8.98 2.50
C SER A 54 -15.61 -8.36 3.63
N LYS A 55 -16.81 -8.90 3.85
CA LYS A 55 -17.66 -8.53 4.98
C LYS A 55 -17.20 -9.15 6.30
N ASP A 56 -16.24 -10.06 6.27
CA ASP A 56 -15.70 -10.73 7.45
C ASP A 56 -14.55 -9.93 8.09
N VAL A 57 -13.98 -8.97 7.37
CA VAL A 57 -12.93 -8.09 7.91
C VAL A 57 -13.53 -7.15 8.95
N ASP A 58 -13.06 -7.27 10.18
CA ASP A 58 -13.48 -6.47 11.34
C ASP A 58 -12.33 -5.70 11.99
N ARG A 59 -11.10 -5.88 11.50
CA ARG A 59 -9.89 -5.19 11.94
C ARG A 59 -9.07 -4.80 10.72
N VAL A 60 -8.61 -3.55 10.73
CA VAL A 60 -7.76 -3.00 9.68
C VAL A 60 -6.68 -2.14 10.32
N THR A 61 -5.47 -2.22 9.81
CA THR A 61 -4.42 -1.26 10.14
C THR A 61 -4.16 -0.39 8.91
N VAL A 62 -4.38 0.91 9.04
CA VAL A 62 -3.88 1.88 8.05
C VAL A 62 -2.47 2.23 8.48
N GLU A 63 -1.51 2.01 7.62
CA GLU A 63 -0.08 2.24 7.87
C GLU A 63 0.34 3.45 7.05
N TYR A 64 1.08 4.37 7.67
CA TYR A 64 1.72 5.50 6.99
C TYR A 64 3.22 5.35 7.14
N VAL A 65 3.92 5.16 6.03
CA VAL A 65 5.37 5.02 5.95
C VAL A 65 5.95 6.32 5.41
N ASP A 66 6.78 6.96 6.21
CA ASP A 66 7.53 8.17 5.88
C ASP A 66 9.00 7.78 5.63
N MET A 67 9.43 7.84 4.38
CA MET A 67 10.80 7.48 3.99
C MET A 67 11.81 8.58 4.27
N ILE A 68 11.36 9.83 4.46
CA ILE A 68 12.24 10.96 4.75
C ILE A 68 12.65 10.93 6.21
N ASP A 69 11.66 10.80 7.11
CA ASP A 69 11.91 10.71 8.55
C ASP A 69 12.27 9.27 9.00
N GLU A 70 12.16 8.29 8.09
CA GLU A 70 12.31 6.85 8.36
C GLU A 70 11.40 6.38 9.52
N ARG A 71 10.14 6.77 9.47
CA ARG A 71 9.13 6.47 10.50
C ARG A 71 7.92 5.76 9.92
N VAL A 72 7.33 4.89 10.72
CA VAL A 72 6.03 4.28 10.41
C VAL A 72 5.03 4.64 11.48
N LYS A 73 3.80 4.94 11.05
CA LYS A 73 2.67 5.21 11.93
C LYS A 73 1.46 4.35 11.56
N ASP A 74 1.09 3.47 12.47
CA ASP A 74 -0.05 2.58 12.34
C ASP A 74 -1.28 3.17 13.01
N TYR A 75 -2.43 3.05 12.36
CA TYR A 75 -3.75 3.41 12.85
C TYR A 75 -4.62 2.15 12.90
N PHE A 76 -4.89 1.65 14.10
CA PHE A 76 -5.62 0.40 14.30
C PHE A 76 -7.12 0.66 14.39
N PHE A 77 -7.85 0.20 13.38
CA PHE A 77 -9.30 0.26 13.32
C PHE A 77 -9.92 -1.10 13.66
N SER A 78 -11.04 -1.06 14.38
CA SER A 78 -11.93 -2.22 14.52
C SER A 78 -13.37 -1.84 14.22
N ARG A 79 -14.13 -2.79 13.69
CA ARG A 79 -15.57 -2.68 13.44
C ARG A 79 -16.33 -3.37 14.55
N GLU A 80 -17.11 -2.60 15.30
CA GLU A 80 -18.05 -3.09 16.31
C GLU A 80 -19.40 -2.46 16.03
N GLU A 81 -20.49 -3.24 16.13
CA GLU A 81 -21.86 -2.76 15.86
C GLU A 81 -21.99 -2.06 14.48
N ASN A 82 -21.32 -2.61 13.45
CA ASN A 82 -21.25 -2.05 12.09
C ASN A 82 -20.61 -0.65 11.99
N GLN A 83 -19.82 -0.24 12.98
CA GLN A 83 -19.09 1.02 12.98
C GLN A 83 -17.59 0.80 13.13
N TRP A 84 -16.84 1.23 12.11
CA TRP A 84 -15.39 1.36 12.22
C TRP A 84 -15.03 2.46 13.22
N LYS A 85 -14.13 2.14 14.14
CA LYS A 85 -13.57 3.07 15.12
C LYS A 85 -12.05 2.92 15.20
N LEU A 86 -11.34 4.04 15.29
CA LEU A 86 -9.91 4.07 15.60
C LEU A 86 -9.72 3.77 17.09
N ARG A 87 -8.89 2.76 17.40
CA ARG A 87 -8.72 2.21 18.75
C ARG A 87 -7.34 2.41 19.33
N LYS A 88 -6.31 2.49 18.49
CA LYS A 88 -4.91 2.66 18.89
C LYS A 88 -4.12 3.32 17.75
N MET A 89 -3.07 4.04 18.11
CA MET A 89 -1.99 4.38 17.19
C MET A 89 -0.66 3.80 17.70
N ARG A 90 0.23 3.44 16.78
CA ARG A 90 1.62 3.09 17.07
C ARG A 90 2.54 3.85 16.14
N GLU A 91 3.67 4.34 16.64
CA GLU A 91 4.70 4.97 15.84
C GLU A 91 6.08 4.44 16.24
N TYR A 92 6.89 4.10 15.25
CA TYR A 92 8.16 3.39 15.42
C TYR A 92 9.09 3.67 14.24
N GLY A 93 10.35 3.25 14.34
CA GLY A 93 11.34 3.40 13.27
C GLY A 93 11.09 2.46 12.09
N LEU A 94 11.46 2.88 10.88
CA LEU A 94 11.34 2.07 9.67
C LEU A 94 12.08 0.72 9.78
N ASP A 95 13.10 0.63 10.64
CA ASP A 95 13.84 -0.60 10.95
C ASP A 95 12.97 -1.72 11.54
N GLU A 96 11.89 -1.39 12.24
CA GLU A 96 10.95 -2.37 12.78
C GLU A 96 9.79 -2.69 11.82
N TYR A 97 9.70 -2.05 10.65
CA TYR A 97 8.61 -2.27 9.71
C TYR A 97 8.63 -3.68 9.13
N HIS A 98 7.48 -4.36 9.19
CA HIS A 98 7.39 -5.78 8.81
C HIS A 98 7.67 -6.03 7.32
N GLU A 99 7.39 -5.06 6.45
CA GLU A 99 7.69 -5.11 5.01
C GLU A 99 8.88 -4.20 4.62
N ARG A 100 9.76 -3.88 5.58
CA ARG A 100 10.92 -2.98 5.38
C ARG A 100 11.72 -3.27 4.12
N ASP A 101 12.09 -4.53 3.89
CA ASP A 101 12.95 -4.90 2.76
C ASP A 101 12.27 -4.61 1.41
N PHE A 102 10.95 -4.85 1.33
CA PHE A 102 10.19 -4.60 0.11
C PHE A 102 9.95 -3.11 -0.09
N ILE A 103 9.56 -2.36 0.96
CA ILE A 103 9.32 -0.92 0.82
C ILE A 103 10.59 -0.14 0.46
N LEU A 104 11.75 -0.53 0.99
CA LEU A 104 13.04 0.07 0.59
C LEU A 104 13.38 -0.20 -0.88
N PHE A 105 13.12 -1.42 -1.35
CA PHE A 105 13.22 -1.72 -2.77
C PHE A 105 12.26 -0.86 -3.60
N PHE A 106 10.99 -0.82 -3.20
CA PHE A 106 9.94 -0.14 -3.95
C PHE A 106 10.19 1.37 -4.01
N ASP A 107 10.60 1.99 -2.91
CA ASP A 107 10.94 3.41 -2.86
C ASP A 107 12.10 3.77 -3.79
N ARG A 108 13.12 2.93 -3.89
CA ARG A 108 14.18 3.10 -4.88
C ARG A 108 13.69 2.84 -6.30
N PHE A 109 12.82 1.83 -6.49
CA PHE A 109 12.23 1.50 -7.79
C PHE A 109 11.40 2.64 -8.37
N VAL A 110 10.72 3.43 -7.54
CA VAL A 110 9.91 4.58 -8.01
C VAL A 110 10.71 5.87 -8.17
N SER A 111 11.80 6.05 -7.41
CA SER A 111 12.57 7.31 -7.35
C SER A 111 13.81 7.34 -8.26
N ASP A 112 14.41 6.19 -8.59
CA ASP A 112 15.61 6.08 -9.43
C ASP A 112 15.27 5.38 -10.75
N SER A 113 15.25 6.14 -11.86
CA SER A 113 14.85 5.61 -13.17
C SER A 113 15.82 4.57 -13.75
N LEU A 114 17.11 4.68 -13.47
CA LEU A 114 18.10 3.68 -13.90
C LEU A 114 17.92 2.39 -13.09
N TYR A 115 17.71 2.53 -11.78
CA TYR A 115 17.38 1.40 -10.92
C TYR A 115 16.07 0.74 -11.34
N GLN A 116 15.02 1.53 -11.61
CA GLN A 116 13.72 1.07 -12.08
C GLN A 116 13.87 0.16 -13.30
N ILE A 117 14.49 0.67 -14.38
CA ILE A 117 14.65 -0.08 -15.62
C ILE A 117 15.44 -1.38 -15.38
N SER A 118 16.50 -1.33 -14.57
CA SER A 118 17.27 -2.54 -14.22
C SER A 118 16.50 -3.58 -13.38
N HIS A 119 15.40 -3.17 -12.73
CA HIS A 119 14.51 -4.01 -11.93
C HIS A 119 13.17 -4.29 -12.63
N VAL A 120 13.08 -4.03 -13.93
CA VAL A 120 12.01 -4.55 -14.80
C VAL A 120 12.55 -5.79 -15.50
N ALA A 121 11.80 -6.89 -15.49
CA ALA A 121 12.20 -8.09 -16.22
C ALA A 121 12.25 -7.79 -17.73
N SER A 122 13.20 -8.39 -18.45
CA SER A 122 13.43 -8.12 -19.88
C SER A 122 12.15 -8.12 -20.73
N LYS A 123 11.21 -9.02 -20.41
CA LYS A 123 9.84 -9.00 -20.91
C LYS A 123 8.87 -9.03 -19.74
N ILE A 124 7.88 -8.14 -19.76
CA ILE A 124 6.80 -8.11 -18.77
C ILE A 124 5.44 -8.26 -19.45
N GLU A 125 4.53 -8.95 -18.76
CA GLU A 125 3.13 -9.06 -19.17
C GLU A 125 2.37 -7.79 -18.74
N ILE A 126 1.62 -7.19 -19.65
CA ILE A 126 0.74 -6.06 -19.34
C ILE A 126 -0.67 -6.39 -19.78
N SER A 127 -1.62 -6.16 -18.88
CA SER A 127 -3.06 -6.17 -19.16
C SER A 127 -3.61 -4.74 -19.02
N MET A 128 -4.31 -4.25 -20.05
CA MET A 128 -4.93 -2.92 -20.08
C MET A 128 -6.40 -3.05 -20.52
N PRO A 129 -7.30 -2.14 -20.08
CA PRO A 129 -8.66 -2.07 -20.61
C PRO A 129 -8.66 -1.93 -22.13
N ASP A 130 -9.57 -2.62 -22.81
CA ASP A 130 -9.78 -2.41 -24.25
C ASP A 130 -10.39 -1.03 -24.49
N PRO A 131 -9.79 -0.15 -25.33
CA PRO A 131 -10.34 1.17 -25.61
C PRO A 131 -11.70 1.14 -26.35
N GLU A 132 -12.04 0.02 -26.99
CA GLU A 132 -13.29 -0.18 -27.73
C GLU A 132 -14.33 -1.01 -26.96
N ASP A 133 -13.94 -1.67 -25.86
CA ASP A 133 -14.81 -2.51 -25.03
C ASP A 133 -14.50 -2.35 -23.53
N ASP A 134 -15.43 -1.72 -22.80
CA ASP A 134 -15.33 -1.45 -21.36
C ASP A 134 -15.30 -2.72 -20.47
N ILE A 135 -15.51 -3.91 -21.02
CA ILE A 135 -15.51 -5.19 -20.31
C ILE A 135 -14.20 -5.97 -20.58
N GLU A 136 -13.68 -5.90 -21.80
CA GLU A 136 -12.53 -6.71 -22.20
C GLU A 136 -11.19 -6.11 -21.78
N THR A 137 -10.19 -6.97 -21.64
CA THR A 137 -8.84 -6.58 -21.26
C THR A 137 -7.85 -7.12 -22.29
N LEU A 138 -7.07 -6.23 -22.88
CA LEU A 138 -6.01 -6.59 -23.82
C LEU A 138 -4.76 -6.96 -23.03
N THR A 139 -4.29 -8.19 -23.21
CA THR A 139 -3.04 -8.68 -22.60
C THR A 139 -1.95 -8.85 -23.65
N GLY A 140 -0.78 -8.27 -23.37
CA GLY A 140 0.38 -8.33 -24.24
C GLY A 140 1.68 -8.45 -23.46
N MET A 141 2.79 -8.57 -24.18
CA MET A 141 4.14 -8.53 -23.63
C MET A 141 4.84 -7.29 -24.14
N ILE A 142 5.54 -6.57 -23.26
CA ILE A 142 6.42 -5.47 -23.63
C ILE A 142 7.85 -5.76 -23.19
N GLU A 143 8.82 -5.16 -23.88
CA GLU A 143 10.22 -5.16 -23.41
C GLU A 143 10.39 -4.13 -22.28
N ALA A 144 11.42 -4.32 -21.44
CA ALA A 144 11.68 -3.47 -20.28
C ALA A 144 11.83 -1.98 -20.63
N GLU A 145 12.40 -1.66 -21.81
CA GLU A 145 12.60 -0.29 -22.28
C GLU A 145 11.29 0.44 -22.59
N GLN A 146 10.21 -0.31 -22.83
CA GLN A 146 8.88 0.26 -23.09
C GLN A 146 8.12 0.56 -21.80
N TRP A 147 8.50 -0.02 -20.65
CA TRP A 147 7.82 0.16 -19.36
C TRP A 147 7.51 1.63 -19.01
N PRO A 148 8.43 2.60 -19.19
CA PRO A 148 8.15 3.99 -18.87
C PRO A 148 6.96 4.60 -19.62
N SER A 149 6.59 4.05 -20.78
CA SER A 149 5.43 4.51 -21.57
C SER A 149 4.10 3.92 -21.09
N PHE A 150 4.12 2.86 -20.29
CA PHE A 150 2.91 2.17 -19.80
C PHE A 150 2.66 2.33 -18.31
N ARG A 151 3.71 2.62 -17.53
CA ARG A 151 3.60 2.71 -16.08
C ARG A 151 2.63 3.81 -15.64
N PRO A 152 1.85 3.60 -14.58
CA PRO A 152 1.09 4.67 -13.96
C PRO A 152 2.03 5.65 -13.25
N GLU A 153 1.44 6.73 -12.74
CA GLU A 153 2.10 7.53 -11.71
C GLU A 153 2.32 6.68 -10.46
N LEU A 154 3.49 6.84 -9.82
CA LEU A 154 3.91 6.04 -8.68
C LEU A 154 4.17 6.96 -7.48
N PRO A 155 3.76 6.58 -6.26
CA PRO A 155 4.04 7.38 -5.08
C PRO A 155 5.52 7.31 -4.76
N HIS A 156 6.07 8.37 -4.19
CA HIS A 156 7.44 8.44 -3.69
C HIS A 156 7.43 9.15 -2.34
N GLU A 157 8.46 8.91 -1.51
CA GLU A 157 8.69 9.50 -0.18
C GLU A 157 7.69 9.10 0.91
N TYR A 158 6.41 8.98 0.59
CA TYR A 158 5.35 8.65 1.54
C TYR A 158 4.40 7.60 0.99
N TYR A 159 4.17 6.55 1.76
CA TYR A 159 3.32 5.43 1.37
C TYR A 159 2.23 5.22 2.41
N TYR A 160 1.02 5.00 1.93
CA TYR A 160 -0.01 4.38 2.75
C TYR A 160 -0.13 2.91 2.38
N ASN A 161 -0.30 2.05 3.36
CA ASN A 161 -0.68 0.65 3.17
C ASN A 161 -1.91 0.36 4.03
N ILE A 162 -2.76 -0.57 3.59
CA ILE A 162 -3.92 -1.02 4.36
C ILE A 162 -3.81 -2.52 4.59
N ASN A 163 -3.64 -2.89 5.86
CA ASN A 163 -3.59 -4.27 6.28
C ASN A 163 -4.99 -4.73 6.71
N TYR A 164 -5.66 -5.49 5.84
CA TYR A 164 -6.94 -6.15 6.05
C TYR A 164 -6.80 -7.52 6.73
N GLY A 165 -5.59 -7.92 7.11
CA GLY A 165 -5.24 -9.27 7.58
C GLY A 165 -4.71 -10.17 6.47
N GLN A 166 -4.31 -9.60 5.32
CA GLN A 166 -3.65 -10.38 4.26
C GLN A 166 -2.37 -11.07 4.78
N LYS A 167 -2.15 -12.30 4.33
CA LYS A 167 -0.96 -13.08 4.65
C LYS A 167 0.20 -12.66 3.77
N MET A 168 1.39 -12.58 4.38
CA MET A 168 2.65 -12.21 3.72
C MET A 168 3.72 -13.30 3.98
N GLU A 169 3.34 -14.56 3.87
CA GLU A 169 4.16 -15.75 4.20
C GLU A 169 5.26 -15.98 3.16
N ASN A 170 4.96 -15.79 1.88
CA ASN A 170 5.88 -15.94 0.78
C ASN A 170 6.67 -14.64 0.56
N LYS A 171 7.93 -14.63 0.97
CA LYS A 171 8.81 -13.46 0.84
C LYS A 171 9.31 -13.20 -0.59
N LYS A 172 8.93 -14.01 -1.58
CA LYS A 172 9.43 -13.90 -2.97
C LYS A 172 8.47 -13.19 -3.91
N TYR A 173 7.25 -12.92 -3.50
CA TYR A 173 6.23 -12.29 -4.35
C TYR A 173 5.54 -11.17 -3.62
N ARG A 174 5.32 -10.07 -4.33
CA ARG A 174 4.53 -8.94 -3.84
C ARG A 174 3.69 -8.40 -4.98
N VAL A 175 2.46 -8.05 -4.68
CA VAL A 175 1.57 -7.30 -5.55
C VAL A 175 1.35 -5.96 -4.87
N VAL A 176 1.65 -4.88 -5.59
CA VAL A 176 1.32 -3.52 -5.18
C VAL A 176 0.05 -3.12 -5.92
N ALA A 177 -1.04 -2.95 -5.19
CA ALA A 177 -2.23 -2.31 -5.70
C ALA A 177 -2.09 -0.79 -5.54
N LEU A 178 -2.23 -0.05 -6.64
CA LEU A 178 -2.31 1.40 -6.69
C LEU A 178 -3.77 1.76 -6.87
N GLU A 179 -4.39 2.27 -5.81
CA GLU A 179 -5.82 2.55 -5.76
C GLU A 179 -6.06 4.06 -5.74
N GLY A 180 -6.88 4.55 -6.68
CA GLY A 180 -7.25 5.94 -6.72
C GLY A 180 -8.26 6.28 -5.62
N SER A 181 -8.00 7.33 -4.86
CA SER A 181 -8.78 7.67 -3.65
C SER A 181 -10.26 7.98 -3.92
N SER A 182 -10.66 8.27 -5.16
CA SER A 182 -12.04 8.68 -5.50
C SER A 182 -12.47 8.46 -6.96
N ASN A 183 -11.70 7.75 -7.77
CA ASN A 183 -11.95 7.64 -9.22
C ASN A 183 -12.04 6.18 -9.75
N GLY A 184 -12.00 5.18 -8.88
CA GLY A 184 -12.06 3.77 -9.27
C GLY A 184 -10.81 3.26 -10.00
N PHE A 185 -9.74 4.06 -10.07
CA PHE A 185 -8.46 3.64 -10.62
C PHE A 185 -7.88 2.49 -9.79
N LEU A 186 -7.46 1.43 -10.47
CA LEU A 186 -6.71 0.32 -9.89
C LEU A 186 -5.59 -0.06 -10.86
N SER A 187 -4.36 -0.11 -10.38
CA SER A 187 -3.24 -0.71 -11.12
C SER A 187 -2.50 -1.68 -10.21
N LEU A 188 -2.29 -2.90 -10.67
CA LEU A 188 -1.60 -3.95 -9.95
C LEU A 188 -0.21 -4.15 -10.54
N LEU A 189 0.81 -3.94 -9.73
CA LEU A 189 2.21 -4.19 -10.08
C LEU A 189 2.69 -5.47 -9.40
N PHE A 190 3.15 -6.43 -10.19
CA PHE A 190 3.57 -7.74 -9.70
C PHE A 190 5.09 -7.85 -9.70
N PHE A 191 5.63 -8.05 -8.50
CA PHE A 191 7.05 -8.19 -8.25
C PHE A 191 7.38 -9.61 -7.81
N ARG A 192 8.53 -10.11 -8.26
CA ARG A 192 9.10 -11.37 -7.77
C ARG A 192 10.59 -11.24 -7.51
N GLN A 193 11.09 -11.95 -6.50
CA GLN A 193 12.53 -12.06 -6.30
C GLN A 193 13.17 -13.01 -7.32
N LYS A 194 14.31 -12.61 -7.89
CA LYS A 194 15.19 -13.46 -8.71
C LYS A 194 16.59 -13.53 -8.09
N GLY A 195 17.31 -14.61 -8.42
CA GLY A 195 18.71 -14.79 -8.05
C GLY A 195 18.96 -14.66 -6.55
N TYR A 196 19.80 -13.70 -6.18
CA TYR A 196 20.24 -13.42 -4.80
C TYR A 196 19.24 -12.58 -3.98
N GLY A 197 18.00 -12.42 -4.44
CA GLY A 197 16.94 -11.69 -3.72
C GLY A 197 16.55 -10.35 -4.34
N GLU A 198 16.98 -10.08 -5.58
CA GLU A 198 16.62 -8.85 -6.31
C GLU A 198 15.16 -8.90 -6.75
N TRP A 199 14.40 -7.86 -6.43
CA TRP A 199 12.99 -7.75 -6.79
C TRP A 199 12.83 -7.27 -8.23
N MET A 200 12.05 -7.99 -9.03
CA MET A 200 11.83 -7.69 -10.43
C MET A 200 10.34 -7.50 -10.70
N LEU A 201 9.95 -6.37 -11.29
CA LEU A 201 8.64 -6.22 -11.92
C LEU A 201 8.55 -7.21 -13.08
N TYR A 202 7.50 -8.02 -13.11
CA TYR A 202 7.30 -8.98 -14.19
C TYR A 202 5.91 -8.94 -14.83
N LYS A 203 4.97 -8.22 -14.21
CA LYS A 203 3.61 -8.08 -14.71
C LYS A 203 2.94 -6.81 -14.19
N MET A 204 2.09 -6.21 -15.01
CA MET A 204 1.16 -5.15 -14.62
C MET A 204 -0.26 -5.50 -15.09
N LYS A 205 -1.27 -5.14 -14.30
CA LYS A 205 -2.68 -5.16 -14.70
C LYS A 205 -3.34 -3.82 -14.35
N ASN A 206 -4.02 -3.20 -15.31
CA ASN A 206 -4.91 -2.06 -15.07
C ASN A 206 -6.36 -2.50 -15.26
#